data_AF-A0A7V9U7M9-F1
#
_entry.id   AF-A0A7V9U7M9-F1
#
_cell.length_a   1.000
_cell.length_b   1.000
_cell.length_c   1.000
_cell.angle_alpha   90.00
_cell.angle_beta   90.00
_cell.angle_gamma   90.00
#
_symmetry.space_group_name_H-M   'P 1'
#
loop_
_entity.id
_entity.type
_entity.pdbx_description
1 polymer ?
#
loop_
_entity_poly.entity_id
_entity_poly.type
_entity_poly.pdbx_seq_one_letter_code
_entity_poly.pdbx_strand_id
1 'polypeptide(L)' 'MPVLQVGRLLFIWATWATWATWATWADPILLGSMATHTAASIGIAVATSPDDSAESLLRDADAAMYVAKRTN' A
#
# COMPACT_ATOMS: atom_id res chain seq x y z
N MET A 1 14.64 -32.64 -15.95
CA MET A 1 13.22 -33.00 -15.73
C MET A 1 13.22 -34.24 -14.83
N PRO A 2 12.59 -34.23 -13.64
CA PRO A 2 11.41 -33.44 -13.25
C PRO A 2 11.67 -32.36 -12.17
N VAL A 3 10.63 -31.56 -11.96
CA VAL A 3 10.50 -30.35 -11.14
C VAL A 3 9.95 -30.69 -9.76
N LEU A 4 10.54 -30.12 -8.70
CA LEU A 4 9.90 -29.93 -7.39
C LEU A 4 10.31 -28.55 -6.86
N GLN A 5 9.36 -27.62 -6.90
CA GLN A 5 9.41 -26.33 -6.24
C GLN A 5 8.78 -26.50 -4.85
N VAL A 6 9.35 -25.84 -3.82
CA VAL A 6 8.67 -25.12 -2.71
C VAL A 6 9.64 -25.00 -1.53
N GLY A 7 9.89 -23.76 -1.11
CA GLY A 7 10.61 -23.44 0.12
C GLY A 7 11.45 -22.18 -0.02
N ARG A 8 10.78 -21.02 -0.01
CA ARG A 8 11.35 -19.67 -0.16
C ARG A 8 12.37 -19.39 0.96
N LEU A 9 13.66 -19.70 0.74
CA LEU A 9 14.74 -19.12 1.51
C LEU A 9 14.94 -17.68 1.01
N LEU A 10 14.52 -16.70 1.80
CA LEU A 10 14.95 -15.31 1.61
C LEU A 10 15.72 -14.91 2.88
N PHE A 11 17.02 -15.20 2.85
CA PHE A 11 18.01 -14.51 3.69
C PHE A 11 18.10 -13.06 3.19
N ILE A 12 17.60 -12.10 3.95
CA ILE A 12 17.69 -10.67 3.61
C ILE A 12 18.67 -10.02 4.58
N TRP A 13 19.89 -9.76 4.08
CA TRP A 13 20.80 -8.79 4.69
C TRP A 13 20.25 -7.38 4.42
N ALA A 14 20.08 -6.60 5.49
CA ALA A 14 19.51 -5.27 5.46
C ALA A 14 20.36 -4.28 4.63
N THR A 15 19.75 -3.67 3.60
CA THR A 15 20.04 -2.32 3.04
C THR A 15 19.31 -2.03 1.71
N TRP A 16 18.65 -3.00 1.07
CA TRP A 16 17.95 -2.79 -0.22
C TRP A 16 16.42 -2.96 -0.18
N ALA A 17 15.84 -3.19 1.01
CA ALA A 17 14.40 -3.41 1.19
C ALA A 17 13.54 -2.12 1.18
N THR A 18 14.11 -0.98 0.76
CA THR A 18 13.43 0.32 0.74
C THR A 18 12.39 0.48 -0.38
N TRP A 19 12.32 -0.47 -1.33
CA TRP A 19 11.39 -0.38 -2.47
C TRP A 19 10.09 -1.20 -2.30
N ALA A 20 9.95 -1.96 -1.21
CA ALA A 20 8.83 -2.89 -1.01
C ALA A 20 7.66 -2.34 -0.16
N THR A 21 7.74 -1.10 0.33
CA THR A 21 6.77 -0.55 1.31
C THR A 21 5.34 -0.44 0.78
N TRP A 22 5.14 -0.28 -0.52
CA TRP A 22 3.79 -0.09 -1.08
C TRP A 22 2.96 -1.38 -1.08
N ALA A 23 3.60 -2.55 -1.19
CA ALA A 23 2.92 -3.84 -1.29
C ALA A 23 2.43 -4.40 0.05
N THR A 24 2.92 -3.86 1.18
CA THR A 24 2.59 -4.34 2.54
C THR A 24 1.09 -4.30 2.83
N TRP A 25 0.34 -3.42 2.17
CA TRP A 25 -1.09 -3.25 2.43
C TRP A 25 -1.94 -4.41 1.90
N ALA A 26 -1.40 -5.21 0.95
CA ALA A 26 -2.09 -6.37 0.41
C ALA A 26 -1.76 -7.67 1.16
N ASP A 27 -0.74 -7.66 2.02
CA ASP A 27 -0.37 -8.82 2.82
C ASP A 27 -1.48 -9.14 3.83
N PRO A 28 -1.89 -10.42 3.95
CA PRO A 28 -2.95 -10.80 4.86
C PRO A 28 -2.57 -10.55 6.32
N ILE A 29 -3.52 -10.01 7.07
CA ILE A 29 -3.40 -9.86 8.51
C ILE A 29 -3.99 -11.10 9.18
N LEU A 30 -3.21 -11.75 10.05
CA LEU A 30 -3.69 -12.90 10.81
C LEU A 30 -4.51 -12.42 12.02
N LEU A 31 -5.78 -12.81 12.06
CA LEU A 31 -6.70 -12.59 13.17
C LEU A 31 -7.06 -13.95 13.78
N GLY A 32 -6.29 -14.40 14.77
CA GLY A 32 -6.39 -15.76 15.32
C GLY A 32 -5.94 -16.81 14.29
N SER A 33 -6.84 -17.72 13.92
CA SER A 33 -6.62 -18.72 12.86
C SER A 33 -7.06 -18.26 11.47
N MET A 34 -7.59 -17.03 11.33
CA MET A 34 -8.10 -16.51 10.08
C MET A 34 -7.10 -15.55 9.41
N ALA A 35 -6.89 -15.72 8.11
CA ALA A 35 -6.17 -14.75 7.29
C ALA A 35 -7.17 -13.77 6.67
N THR A 36 -7.02 -12.48 6.98
CA THR A 36 -7.89 -11.41 6.48
C THR A 36 -7.13 -10.53 5.50
N HIS A 37 -7.67 -10.39 4.29
CA HIS A 37 -7.15 -9.47 3.29
C HIS A 37 -7.88 -8.13 3.36
N THR A 38 -7.13 -7.04 3.24
CA THR A 38 -7.70 -5.71 3.09
C THR A 38 -7.45 -5.19 1.68
N ALA A 39 -8.33 -4.30 1.22
CA ALA A 39 -8.14 -3.55 -0.01
C ALA A 39 -8.00 -2.07 0.36
N ALA A 40 -6.93 -1.45 -0.15
CA ALA A 40 -6.64 -0.04 0.06
C ALA A 40 -7.08 0.79 -1.15
N SER A 41 -7.55 2.00 -0.89
CA SER A 41 -7.73 3.05 -1.89
C SER A 41 -6.93 4.26 -1.42
N ILE A 42 -6.19 4.90 -2.32
CA ILE A 42 -5.29 6.00 -2.00
C ILE A 42 -5.72 7.22 -2.81
N GLY A 43 -5.95 8.33 -2.12
CA GLY A 43 -6.13 9.65 -2.74
C GLY A 43 -4.84 10.44 -2.70
N ILE A 44 -4.53 11.14 -3.80
CA ILE A 44 -3.32 11.94 -3.94
C ILE A 44 -3.73 13.36 -4.30
N ALA A 45 -3.30 14.32 -3.50
CA ALA A 45 -3.33 15.74 -3.85
C ALA A 45 -1.89 16.24 -4.06
N VAL A 46 -1.72 17.14 -5.02
CA VAL A 46 -0.43 17.73 -5.38
C VAL A 46 -0.54 19.23 -5.21
N ALA A 47 0.37 19.81 -4.42
CA ALA A 47 0.45 21.25 -4.28
C ALA A 47 0.82 21.89 -5.63
N THR A 48 0.09 22.92 -6.01
CA THR A 48 0.27 23.67 -7.27
C THR A 48 0.70 25.10 -7.02
N SER A 49 0.51 25.60 -5.80
CA SER A 49 0.89 26.93 -5.35
C SER A 49 1.65 26.85 -4.03
N PRO A 50 2.60 27.77 -3.77
CA PRO A 50 3.21 27.92 -2.43
C PRO A 50 2.21 28.34 -1.36
N ASP A 51 1.04 28.87 -1.74
CA ASP A 51 -0.02 29.28 -0.81
C ASP A 51 -0.98 28.14 -0.44
N ASP A 52 -0.82 26.94 -1.03
CA ASP A 52 -1.64 25.78 -0.70
C ASP A 52 -1.40 25.36 0.75
N SER A 53 -2.45 25.39 1.57
CA SER A 53 -2.34 24.98 2.97
C SER A 53 -2.39 23.46 3.10
N ALA A 54 -1.79 22.94 4.17
CA ALA A 54 -1.88 21.51 4.48
C ALA A 54 -3.33 21.02 4.60
N GLU A 55 -4.22 21.84 5.18
CA GLU A 55 -5.64 21.53 5.32
C GLU A 55 -6.36 21.42 3.98
N SER A 56 -6.01 22.30 3.02
CA SER A 56 -6.57 22.23 1.67
C SER A 56 -6.15 20.95 0.95
N LEU A 57 -4.85 20.61 1.01
CA LEU A 57 -4.29 19.41 0.37
C LEU A 57 -4.82 18.12 1.00
N LEU A 58 -4.97 18.08 2.34
CA LEU A 58 -5.55 16.92 3.02
C LEU A 58 -7.01 16.71 2.65
N ARG A 59 -7.79 17.79 2.51
CA ARG A 59 -9.19 17.73 2.08
C ARG A 59 -9.30 17.21 0.64
N ASP A 60 -8.44 17.69 -0.25
CA ASP A 60 -8.43 17.27 -1.66
C ASP A 60 -7.98 15.82 -1.80
N ALA A 61 -6.97 15.39 -1.02
CA ALA A 61 -6.53 14.01 -0.98
C ALA A 61 -7.62 13.07 -0.45
N ASP A 62 -8.35 13.46 0.59
CA ASP A 62 -9.49 12.69 1.11
C ASP A 62 -10.62 12.56 0.07
N ALA A 63 -10.97 13.66 -0.60
CA ALA A 63 -11.95 13.63 -1.68
C ALA A 63 -11.55 12.69 -2.82
N ALA A 64 -10.28 12.75 -3.25
CA ALA A 64 -9.72 11.86 -4.28
C ALA A 64 -9.73 10.39 -3.82
N MET A 65 -9.45 10.11 -2.54
CA MET A 65 -9.50 8.77 -1.98
C MET A 65 -10.91 8.18 -2.07
N TYR A 66 -11.93 8.96 -1.72
CA TYR A 66 -13.33 8.50 -1.81
C TYR A 66 -13.78 8.26 -3.25
N VAL A 67 -13.28 9.02 -4.21
CA VAL A 67 -13.51 8.73 -5.63
C VAL A 67 -12.87 7.40 -5.99
N ALA A 68 -11.59 7.19 -5.67
CA ALA A 68 -10.88 5.93 -5.92
C ALA A 68 -11.55 4.72 -5.25
N LYS A 69 -12.11 4.91 -4.05
CA LYS A 69 -12.84 3.86 -3.31
C LYS A 69 -14.14 3.45 -4.00
N ARG A 70 -14.81 4.37 -4.70
CA ARG A 70 -16.08 4.13 -5.41
C ARG A 70 -15.90 3.50 -6.79
N THR A 71 -14.72 3.63 -7.38
CA THR A 71 -14.39 3.13 -8.73
C THR A 71 -13.57 1.84 -8.71
N ASN A 72 -13.26 1.30 -7.53
CA ASN A 72 -12.62 0.00 -7.31
C ASN A 72 -13.71 -1.04 -7.06
#